data_AF-A0A4Q4B7I6-F1
#
_entry.id   AF-A0A4Q4B7I6-F1
#
_cell.length_a   1.000
_cell.length_b   1.000
_cell.length_c   1.000
_cell.angle_alpha   90.00
_cell.angle_beta   90.00
_cell.angle_gamma   90.00
#
_symmetry.space_group_name_H-M   'P 1'
#
loop_
_entity.id
_entity.type
_entity.pdbx_description
1 polymer ?
#
loop_
_entity_poly.entity_id
_entity_poly.type
_entity_poly.pdbx_seq_one_letter_code
_entity_poly.pdbx_strand_id
1 'polypeptide(L)'
;MRTITYTFIFLCCLMSNVSFGQSLSGKLIVEGWGKSTTLKSQEPVALFKNFRDGKHKILFRFKNISGNEGLVLFQMKTTIIHNGKTIGSSSRNDWPWLPGDMYVPVEAFDFIPLLQKATNKNKGKLAPGNYEIQLEMKPVKANSEPINTTLSFKVG
;
A
#
# COMPACT_ATOMS: atom_id res chain seq x y z
N MET A 1 -20.48 22.85 55.79
CA MET A 1 -19.72 21.84 55.00
C MET A 1 -20.68 20.90 54.26
N ARG A 2 -21.44 21.39 53.27
CA ARG A 2 -22.42 20.57 52.50
C ARG A 2 -22.46 20.87 51.01
N THR A 3 -21.55 21.71 50.52
CA THR A 3 -21.45 22.14 49.11
C THR A 3 -20.26 21.55 48.37
N ILE A 4 -19.35 20.85 49.06
CA ILE A 4 -18.13 20.26 48.48
C ILE A 4 -18.41 18.87 47.87
N THR A 5 -19.55 18.26 48.16
CA THR A 5 -19.87 16.89 47.72
C THR A 5 -20.35 16.82 46.26
N TYR A 6 -20.89 17.91 45.69
CA TYR A 6 -21.44 17.89 44.33
C TYR A 6 -20.40 18.15 43.23
N THR A 7 -19.26 18.77 43.55
CA THR A 7 -18.20 19.07 42.57
C THR A 7 -17.42 17.81 42.18
N PHE A 8 -17.44 16.76 43.01
CA PHE A 8 -16.69 15.52 42.74
C PHE A 8 -17.43 14.57 41.78
N ILE A 9 -18.75 14.68 41.66
CA ILE A 9 -19.57 13.79 40.80
C ILE A 9 -19.57 14.26 39.34
N PHE A 10 -19.41 15.56 39.08
CA PHE A 10 -19.39 16.08 37.71
C PHE A 10 -18.05 15.83 36.97
N LEU A 11 -16.96 15.59 37.72
CA LEU A 11 -15.63 15.38 37.14
C LEU A 11 -15.39 13.95 36.62
N CYS A 12 -16.23 12.97 37.00
CA CYS A 12 -16.10 11.58 36.53
C CYS A 12 -16.68 11.33 35.13
N CYS A 13 -17.40 12.29 34.53
CA CYS A 13 -17.98 12.12 33.19
C CYS A 13 -17.02 12.53 32.04
N LEU A 14 -15.78 12.91 32.33
CA LEU A 14 -14.77 13.27 31.31
C LEU A 14 -13.83 12.12 30.95
N MET A 15 -14.12 10.89 31.39
CA MET A 15 -13.36 9.69 31.03
C MET A 15 -13.66 9.28 29.58
N SER A 16 -12.93 9.93 28.67
CA SER A 16 -12.29 9.34 27.50
C SER A 16 -13.04 8.20 26.80
N ASN A 17 -13.73 8.57 25.72
CA ASN A 17 -13.86 7.69 24.56
C ASN A 17 -12.46 7.40 23.99
N VAL A 18 -11.70 6.51 24.62
CA VAL A 18 -10.60 5.82 23.95
C VAL A 18 -11.26 4.89 22.94
N SER A 19 -11.49 5.41 21.73
CA SER A 19 -11.78 4.57 20.57
C SER A 19 -10.63 3.59 20.44
N PHE A 20 -10.82 2.35 20.89
CA PHE A 20 -9.93 1.24 20.57
C PHE A 20 -9.94 1.14 19.04
N GLY A 21 -8.96 1.76 18.40
CA GLY A 21 -8.74 1.65 16.97
C GLY A 21 -8.68 0.17 16.63
N GLN A 22 -9.40 -0.24 15.57
CA GLN A 22 -9.35 -1.60 15.07
C GLN A 22 -7.87 -1.97 14.87
N SER A 23 -7.39 -2.89 15.70
CA SER A 23 -6.02 -3.37 15.57
C SER A 23 -5.98 -4.26 14.33
N LEU A 24 -5.29 -3.78 13.29
CA LEU A 24 -5.11 -4.47 12.02
C LEU A 24 -3.62 -4.81 11.89
N SER A 25 -3.31 -6.06 11.58
CA SER A 25 -1.96 -6.49 11.26
C SER A 25 -1.94 -7.08 9.86
N GLY A 26 -0.99 -6.67 9.03
CA GLY A 26 -0.87 -7.22 7.70
C GLY A 26 0.51 -7.02 7.09
N LYS A 27 0.69 -7.65 5.94
CA LYS A 27 1.94 -7.71 5.20
C LYS A 27 1.63 -7.67 3.71
N LEU A 28 2.40 -6.88 2.98
CA LEU A 28 2.39 -6.84 1.53
C LEU A 28 3.72 -7.40 1.04
N ILE A 29 3.67 -8.35 0.10
CA ILE A 29 4.85 -9.08 -0.39
C ILE A 29 4.76 -9.16 -1.91
N VAL A 30 5.90 -9.10 -2.58
CA VAL A 30 6.00 -9.47 -4.00
C VAL A 30 6.80 -10.75 -4.13
N GLU A 31 6.10 -11.85 -4.35
CA GLU A 31 6.71 -13.16 -4.55
C GLU A 31 7.47 -13.20 -5.88
N GLY A 32 8.59 -13.90 -5.91
CA GLY A 32 9.46 -14.00 -7.08
C GLY A 32 10.24 -12.72 -7.41
N TRP A 33 10.15 -11.66 -6.60
CA TRP A 33 10.93 -10.44 -6.79
C TRP A 33 12.18 -10.42 -5.91
N GLY A 34 13.37 -10.33 -6.52
CA GLY A 34 14.64 -10.27 -5.81
C GLY A 34 15.04 -8.86 -5.39
N LYS A 35 15.95 -8.74 -4.42
CA LYS A 35 16.50 -7.45 -3.94
C LYS A 35 17.26 -6.66 -5.02
N SER A 36 17.77 -7.34 -6.05
CA SER A 36 18.48 -6.73 -7.18
C SER A 36 17.98 -7.38 -8.47
N THR A 37 16.88 -6.86 -9.00
CA THR A 37 16.30 -7.33 -10.27
C THR A 37 16.75 -6.40 -11.39
N THR A 38 17.43 -6.92 -12.41
CA THR A 38 17.73 -6.16 -13.63
C THR A 38 16.68 -6.45 -14.68
N LEU A 39 15.99 -5.42 -15.17
CA LEU A 39 15.04 -5.60 -16.27
C LEU A 39 15.83 -5.72 -17.59
N LYS A 40 15.65 -6.84 -18.30
CA LYS A 40 16.26 -7.04 -19.62
C LYS A 40 15.61 -6.17 -20.71
N SER A 41 14.37 -5.76 -20.51
CA SER A 41 13.63 -4.88 -21.42
C SER A 41 13.51 -3.49 -20.80
N GLN A 42 13.56 -2.45 -21.64
CA GLN A 42 13.28 -1.08 -21.20
C GLN A 42 11.78 -0.75 -21.30
N GLU A 43 10.96 -1.65 -21.83
CA GLU A 43 9.52 -1.39 -22.03
C GLU A 43 8.74 -1.68 -20.74
N PRO A 44 7.94 -0.72 -20.22
CA PRO A 44 7.08 -0.94 -19.06
C PRO A 44 6.13 -2.13 -19.22
N VAL A 45 5.66 -2.41 -20.44
CA VAL A 45 4.76 -3.54 -20.71
C VAL A 45 5.43 -4.90 -20.51
N ALA A 46 6.75 -4.99 -20.67
CA ALA A 46 7.47 -6.23 -20.40
C ALA A 46 7.47 -6.57 -18.90
N LEU A 47 7.50 -5.56 -18.03
CA LEU A 47 7.31 -5.74 -16.59
C LEU A 47 5.91 -6.28 -16.30
N PHE A 48 4.88 -5.67 -16.89
CA PHE A 48 3.48 -6.11 -16.75
C PHE A 48 3.31 -7.58 -17.13
N LYS A 49 3.89 -7.99 -18.26
CA LYS A 49 3.83 -9.38 -18.73
C LYS A 49 4.34 -10.37 -17.69
N ASN A 50 5.39 -10.04 -16.93
CA ASN A 50 5.91 -10.94 -15.90
C ASN A 50 4.93 -11.14 -14.72
N PHE A 51 4.17 -10.12 -14.34
CA PHE A 51 3.10 -10.26 -13.34
C PHE A 51 1.91 -11.04 -13.89
N ARG A 52 1.46 -10.69 -15.10
CA ARG A 52 0.34 -11.37 -15.77
C ARG A 52 0.61 -12.86 -16.00
N ASP A 53 1.84 -13.21 -16.39
CA ASP A 53 2.27 -14.60 -16.60
C ASP A 53 2.58 -15.34 -15.29
N GLY A 54 2.36 -14.70 -14.12
CA GLY A 54 2.49 -15.32 -12.81
C GLY A 54 3.92 -15.51 -12.30
N LYS A 55 4.93 -14.95 -12.98
CA LYS A 55 6.34 -14.99 -12.51
C LYS A 55 6.55 -14.19 -11.24
N HIS A 56 5.76 -13.12 -11.09
CA HIS A 56 5.69 -12.32 -9.88
C HIS A 56 4.24 -12.21 -9.42
N LYS A 57 4.02 -12.29 -8.12
CA LYS A 57 2.69 -12.18 -7.53
C LYS A 57 2.72 -11.23 -6.35
N ILE A 58 1.75 -10.33 -6.27
CA ILE A 58 1.60 -9.45 -5.12
C ILE A 58 0.68 -10.15 -4.14
N LEU A 59 1.21 -10.52 -2.98
CA LEU A 59 0.46 -11.16 -1.91
C LEU A 59 0.19 -10.14 -0.82
N PHE A 60 -1.09 -9.88 -0.57
CA PHE A 60 -1.55 -9.11 0.57
C PHE A 60 -2.13 -10.07 1.61
N ARG A 61 -1.57 -10.04 2.81
CA ARG A 61 -2.07 -10.79 3.97
C ARG A 61 -2.49 -9.79 5.03
N PHE A 62 -3.72 -9.86 5.51
CA PHE A 62 -4.09 -9.08 6.69
C PHE A 62 -5.08 -9.81 7.57
N LYS A 63 -5.03 -9.49 8.87
CA LYS A 63 -5.93 -10.01 9.89
C LYS A 63 -6.61 -8.86 10.59
N ASN A 64 -7.90 -9.05 10.86
CA ASN A 64 -8.63 -8.18 11.75
C ASN A 64 -8.55 -8.71 13.19
N ILE A 65 -7.76 -8.06 14.04
CA ILE A 65 -7.52 -8.53 15.41
C ILE A 65 -8.76 -8.30 16.29
N SER A 66 -9.72 -7.47 15.86
CA SER A 66 -11.02 -7.30 16.53
C SER A 66 -11.97 -8.50 16.36
N GLY A 67 -11.59 -9.52 15.59
CA GLY A 67 -12.39 -10.73 15.37
C GLY A 67 -13.57 -10.55 14.41
N ASN A 68 -13.80 -9.33 13.89
CA ASN A 68 -14.82 -9.09 12.88
C ASN A 68 -14.27 -9.45 11.49
N GLU A 69 -14.85 -10.48 10.86
CA GLU A 69 -14.53 -10.93 9.49
C GLU A 69 -15.09 -9.99 8.41
N GLY A 70 -15.73 -8.90 8.81
CA GLY A 70 -16.30 -7.91 7.93
C GLY A 70 -15.29 -7.23 7.01
N LEU A 71 -15.83 -6.71 5.91
CA LEU A 71 -15.12 -5.96 4.89
C LEU A 71 -14.39 -4.75 5.49
N VAL A 72 -13.11 -4.60 5.15
CA VAL A 72 -12.27 -3.47 5.53
C VAL A 72 -11.91 -2.67 4.28
N LEU A 73 -12.09 -1.35 4.35
CA LEU A 73 -11.75 -0.44 3.27
C LEU A 73 -10.29 0.00 3.39
N PHE A 74 -9.56 -0.06 2.28
CA PHE A 74 -8.17 0.38 2.19
C PHE A 74 -8.01 1.52 1.19
N GLN A 75 -7.22 2.50 1.57
CA GLN A 75 -6.55 3.40 0.65
C GLN A 75 -5.29 2.71 0.12
N MET A 76 -5.23 2.53 -1.19
CA MET A 76 -4.08 1.98 -1.89
C MET A 76 -3.31 3.13 -2.52
N LYS A 77 -2.00 3.17 -2.34
CA LYS A 77 -1.14 4.20 -2.93
C LYS A 77 0.06 3.56 -3.61
N THR A 78 0.42 4.11 -4.75
CA THR A 78 1.57 3.70 -5.53
C THR A 78 2.45 4.91 -5.78
N THR A 79 3.75 4.75 -5.55
CA THR A 79 4.75 5.77 -5.82
C THR A 79 5.87 5.18 -6.66
N ILE A 80 6.26 5.89 -7.72
CA ILE A 80 7.39 5.50 -8.56
C ILE A 80 8.52 6.49 -8.38
N ILE A 81 9.69 5.96 -8.07
CA ILE A 81 10.92 6.70 -7.84
C ILE A 81 11.94 6.28 -8.89
N HIS A 82 12.60 7.24 -9.52
CA HIS A 82 13.71 7.03 -10.45
C HIS A 82 14.92 7.81 -9.95
N ASN A 83 16.03 7.10 -9.71
CA ASN A 83 17.27 7.66 -9.17
C ASN A 83 17.04 8.53 -7.91
N GLY A 84 16.20 8.05 -7.00
CA GLY A 84 15.87 8.74 -5.75
C GLY A 84 14.83 9.87 -5.86
N LYS A 85 14.36 10.20 -7.07
CA LYS A 85 13.32 11.22 -7.27
C LYS A 85 11.99 10.60 -7.64
N THR A 86 10.91 11.00 -6.96
CA THR A 86 9.55 10.62 -7.34
C THR A 86 9.20 11.15 -8.74
N ILE A 87 8.83 10.24 -9.64
CA ILE A 87 8.45 10.55 -11.03
C ILE A 87 6.95 10.36 -11.28
N GLY A 88 6.21 9.77 -10.34
CA GLY A 88 4.77 9.65 -10.41
C GLY A 88 4.18 8.97 -9.18
N SER A 89 2.89 9.20 -8.95
CA SER A 89 2.12 8.52 -7.93
C SER A 89 0.66 8.41 -8.32
N SER A 90 -0.03 7.43 -7.76
CA SER A 90 -1.47 7.23 -7.86
C SER A 90 -2.04 6.79 -6.51
N SER A 91 -3.34 7.01 -6.33
CA SER A 91 -4.05 6.54 -5.15
C SER A 91 -5.45 6.09 -5.53
N ARG A 92 -5.93 5.03 -4.87
CA ARG A 92 -7.30 4.53 -4.95
C ARG A 92 -7.83 4.43 -3.54
N ASN A 93 -8.97 5.06 -3.28
CA ASN A 93 -9.58 5.06 -1.95
C ASN A 93 -10.69 4.01 -1.88
N ASP A 94 -11.07 3.67 -0.64
CA ASP A 94 -12.23 2.86 -0.32
C ASP A 94 -12.26 1.49 -1.05
N TRP A 95 -11.09 0.89 -1.26
CA TRP A 95 -11.02 -0.43 -1.89
C TRP A 95 -11.39 -1.51 -0.88
N PRO A 96 -12.40 -2.34 -1.16
CA PRO A 96 -12.87 -3.34 -0.20
C PRO A 96 -11.98 -4.58 -0.18
N TRP A 97 -11.60 -5.02 1.02
CA TRP A 97 -10.85 -6.26 1.23
C TRP A 97 -11.47 -7.10 2.35
N LEU A 98 -11.43 -8.42 2.17
CA LEU A 98 -11.76 -9.40 3.21
C LEU A 98 -10.49 -9.86 3.92
N PRO A 99 -10.51 -10.01 5.26
CA PRO A 99 -9.37 -10.55 5.99
C PRO A 99 -8.91 -11.90 5.44
N GLY A 100 -7.60 -12.14 5.45
CA GLY A 100 -6.98 -13.36 4.95
C GLY A 100 -5.82 -13.08 3.99
N ASP A 101 -5.48 -14.13 3.24
CA ASP A 101 -4.41 -14.12 2.24
C ASP A 101 -5.01 -13.96 0.85
N MET A 102 -4.59 -12.92 0.12
CA MET A 102 -5.11 -12.64 -1.22
C MET A 102 -4.02 -12.20 -2.18
N TYR A 103 -4.04 -12.78 -3.38
CA TYR A 103 -3.25 -12.27 -4.48
C TYR A 103 -3.91 -11.03 -5.07
N VAL A 104 -3.17 -9.92 -5.08
CA VAL A 104 -3.61 -8.64 -5.61
C VAL A 104 -3.19 -8.55 -7.08
N PRO A 105 -4.12 -8.29 -8.01
CA PRO A 105 -3.76 -8.05 -9.40
C PRO A 105 -2.87 -6.81 -9.50
N VAL A 106 -1.86 -6.87 -10.37
CA VAL A 106 -0.88 -5.79 -10.54
C VAL A 106 -1.53 -4.47 -10.98
N GLU A 107 -2.64 -4.57 -11.70
CA GLU A 107 -3.48 -3.49 -12.19
C GLU A 107 -4.15 -2.69 -11.08
N ALA A 108 -4.33 -3.28 -9.89
CA ALA A 108 -4.91 -2.56 -8.75
C ALA A 108 -4.01 -1.42 -8.24
N PHE A 109 -2.72 -1.44 -8.59
CA PHE A 109 -1.73 -0.46 -8.14
C PHE A 109 -1.36 0.58 -9.20
N ASP A 110 -1.86 0.53 -10.44
CA ASP A 110 -1.61 1.55 -11.47
C ASP A 110 -0.12 1.87 -11.77
N PHE A 111 0.85 1.06 -11.35
CA PHE A 111 2.26 1.43 -11.59
C PHE A 111 2.65 1.32 -13.07
N ILE A 112 2.02 0.44 -13.86
CA ILE A 112 2.29 0.34 -15.30
C ILE A 112 1.91 1.62 -16.06
N PRO A 113 0.67 2.16 -15.93
CA PRO A 113 0.34 3.43 -16.58
C PRO A 113 1.18 4.60 -16.06
N LEU A 114 1.56 4.60 -14.77
CA LEU A 114 2.49 5.59 -14.23
C LEU A 114 3.88 5.51 -14.87
N LEU A 115 4.44 4.31 -15.03
CA LEU A 115 5.69 4.11 -15.76
C LEU A 115 5.55 4.58 -17.21
N GLN A 116 4.47 4.20 -17.91
CA GLN A 116 4.23 4.61 -19.29
C GLN A 116 4.21 6.14 -19.44
N LYS A 117 3.48 6.84 -18.56
CA LYS A 117 3.45 8.31 -18.54
C LYS A 117 4.85 8.92 -18.38
N ALA A 118 5.70 8.31 -17.55
CA ALA A 118 7.09 8.73 -17.38
C ALA A 118 7.96 8.43 -18.63
N THR A 119 7.63 7.41 -19.42
CA THR A 119 8.35 7.03 -20.64
C THR A 119 7.94 7.78 -21.91
N ASN A 120 6.89 8.62 -21.87
CA ASN A 120 6.34 9.26 -23.08
C ASN A 120 7.35 10.12 -23.86
N LYS A 121 8.44 10.57 -23.21
CA LYS A 121 9.53 11.32 -23.87
C LYS A 121 10.58 10.43 -24.53
N ASN A 122 10.55 9.11 -24.30
CA ASN A 122 11.57 8.15 -24.73
C ASN A 122 10.96 7.00 -25.55
N LYS A 123 10.01 7.32 -26.44
CA LYS A 123 9.37 6.37 -27.37
C LYS A 123 8.82 5.11 -26.66
N GLY A 124 8.29 5.27 -25.44
CA GLY A 124 7.72 4.16 -24.65
C GLY A 124 8.75 3.32 -23.87
N LYS A 125 10.01 3.75 -23.80
CA LYS A 125 11.08 3.09 -23.05
C LYS A 125 11.42 3.81 -21.75
N LEU A 126 11.72 3.05 -20.71
CA LEU A 126 12.27 3.56 -19.45
C LEU A 126 13.67 4.11 -19.71
N ALA A 127 13.98 5.23 -19.05
CA ALA A 127 15.34 5.76 -19.05
C ALA A 127 16.24 4.80 -18.24
N PRO A 128 17.53 4.68 -18.57
CA PRO A 128 18.44 3.90 -17.74
C PRO A 128 18.50 4.43 -16.30
N GLY A 129 18.79 3.55 -15.35
CA GLY A 129 18.94 3.89 -13.94
C GLY A 129 18.18 2.98 -12.99
N ASN A 130 18.10 3.41 -11.74
CA ASN A 130 17.48 2.66 -10.66
C ASN A 130 16.03 3.12 -10.48
N TYR A 131 15.12 2.16 -10.44
CA TYR A 131 13.71 2.37 -10.20
C TYR A 131 13.28 1.70 -8.90
N GLU A 132 12.40 2.37 -8.18
CA GLU A 132 11.67 1.80 -7.05
C GLU A 132 10.18 2.03 -7.26
N ILE A 133 9.39 0.99 -7.08
CA ILE A 133 7.93 1.05 -7.04
C ILE A 133 7.52 0.74 -5.61
N GLN A 134 6.99 1.74 -4.92
CA GLN A 134 6.46 1.59 -3.58
C GLN A 134 4.96 1.36 -3.68
N LEU A 135 4.50 0.24 -3.11
CA LEU A 135 3.10 -0.12 -3.00
C LEU A 135 2.69 -0.01 -1.54
N GLU A 136 1.58 0.68 -1.28
CA GLU A 136 1.08 0.95 0.07
C GLU A 136 -0.40 0.59 0.16
N MET A 137 -0.81 0.02 1.28
CA MET A 137 -2.19 -0.26 1.66
C MET A 137 -2.42 0.23 3.08
N LYS A 138 -3.28 1.24 3.24
CA LYS A 138 -3.64 1.82 4.53
C LYS A 138 -5.14 1.65 4.78
N PRO A 139 -5.57 1.03 5.89
CA PRO A 139 -7.00 0.96 6.21
C PRO A 139 -7.58 2.35 6.47
N VAL A 140 -8.77 2.63 5.92
CA VAL A 140 -9.40 3.97 5.95
C VAL A 140 -9.86 4.36 7.36
N LYS A 141 -10.38 3.41 8.14
CA LYS A 141 -11.01 3.65 9.44
C LYS A 141 -10.10 3.42 10.65
N ALA A 142 -8.84 3.04 10.42
CA ALA A 142 -7.88 2.82 11.49
C ALA A 142 -6.75 3.84 11.40
N ASN A 143 -6.40 4.45 12.54
CA ASN A 143 -5.13 5.16 12.69
C ASN A 143 -4.02 4.12 12.79
N SER A 144 -3.69 3.50 11.65
CA SER A 144 -2.60 2.54 11.55
C SER A 144 -1.56 3.05 10.56
N GLU A 145 -0.34 2.55 10.73
CA GLU A 145 0.70 2.70 9.72
C GLU A 145 0.27 2.02 8.39
N PRO A 146 0.70 2.54 7.23
CA PRO A 146 0.52 1.87 5.96
C PRO A 146 1.28 0.54 5.92
N ILE A 147 0.63 -0.51 5.43
CA ILE A 147 1.29 -1.75 5.07
C ILE A 147 1.90 -1.54 3.69
N ASN A 148 3.22 -1.71 3.54
CA ASN A 148 3.88 -1.39 2.29
C ASN A 148 4.92 -2.44 1.86
N THR A 149 5.30 -2.35 0.59
CA THR A 149 6.44 -3.07 0.01
C THR A 149 7.08 -2.24 -1.10
N THR A 150 8.37 -2.43 -1.33
CA THR A 150 9.11 -1.76 -2.40
C THR A 150 9.67 -2.78 -3.38
N LEU A 151 9.44 -2.56 -4.67
CA LEU A 151 10.05 -3.29 -5.76
C LEU A 151 11.18 -2.45 -6.34
N SER A 152 12.42 -2.88 -6.16
CA SER A 152 13.58 -2.22 -6.77
C SER A 152 14.04 -2.98 -8.02
N PHE A 153 14.32 -2.24 -9.09
CA PHE A 153 14.96 -2.79 -10.27
C PHE A 153 15.85 -1.78 -10.98
N LYS A 154 16.80 -2.30 -11.75
CA LYS A 154 17.68 -1.51 -12.60
C LYS A 154 17.31 -1.68 -14.07
N VAL A 155 17.28 -0.57 -14.79
CA VAL A 155 17.21 -0.51 -16.25
C VAL A 155 18.60 -0.17 -16.77
N GLY A 156 19.16 -1.07 -17.59
CA GLY A 156 20.45 -0.91 -18.26
C GLY A 156 20.37 -0.03 -19.49
#